data_AF-Q6HMM0-F1
#
_entry.id   AF-Q6HMM0-F1
#
_cell.length_a   1.000
_cell.length_b   1.000
_cell.length_c   1.000
_cell.angle_alpha   90.00
_cell.angle_beta   90.00
_cell.angle_gamma   90.00
#
_symmetry.space_group_name_H-M   'P 1'
#
loop_
_entity.id
_entity.type
_entity.pdbx_description
1 polymer ?
#
loop_
_entity_poly.entity_id
_entity_poly.type
_entity_poly.pdbx_seq_one_letter_code
_entity_poly.pdbx_strand_id
1 'polypeptide(L)' 'MMAMPNFKFSSDNNFEVILNLFLPKIKKSLKNTPFQERADLEQEIKLKIYEKIDVFDNFSAPGFFDFIEGVNEIKSTF' A
#
# COMPACT_ATOMS: atom_id res chain seq x y z
N MET A 1 3.09 22.60 9.77
CA MET A 1 3.09 21.15 9.55
C MET A 1 1.90 20.83 8.66
N MET A 2 2.10 20.44 7.40
CA MET A 2 0.97 19.99 6.58
C MET A 2 0.61 18.60 7.08
N ALA A 3 -0.49 18.49 7.82
CA ALA A 3 -1.06 17.20 8.16
C ALA A 3 -1.35 16.47 6.84
N MET A 4 -0.64 15.36 6.61
CA MET A 4 -1.08 14.40 5.61
C MET A 4 -2.51 14.02 5.99
N PRO A 5 -3.48 14.12 5.07
CA PRO A 5 -4.86 13.79 5.39
C PRO A 5 -4.88 12.36 5.95
N ASN A 6 -5.57 12.16 7.07
CA ASN A 6 -5.84 10.84 7.63
C ASN A 6 -6.61 10.04 6.58
N PHE A 7 -5.88 9.28 5.78
CA PHE A 7 -6.41 8.62 4.61
C PHE A 7 -7.05 7.32 5.07
N LYS A 8 -8.37 7.36 5.23
CA LYS A 8 -9.17 6.20 5.63
C LYS A 8 -9.60 5.43 4.37
N PHE A 9 -8.88 4.37 4.07
CA PHE A 9 -9.00 3.42 2.97
C PHE A 9 -10.31 2.61 2.96
N SER A 10 -10.99 2.45 4.08
CA SER A 10 -12.23 1.65 4.25
C SER A 10 -13.50 2.22 3.57
N SER A 11 -13.43 3.36 2.88
CA SER A 11 -14.57 3.85 2.08
C SER A 11 -14.49 3.33 0.64
N ASP A 12 -15.62 2.91 0.06
CA ASP A 12 -15.68 2.36 -1.31
C ASP A 12 -15.08 3.32 -2.38
N ASN A 13 -15.15 4.63 -2.14
CA ASN A 13 -14.53 5.66 -2.98
C ASN A 13 -13.00 5.62 -2.98
N ASN A 14 -12.37 4.86 -2.07
CA ASN A 14 -10.93 4.83 -1.87
C ASN A 14 -10.25 3.59 -2.44
N PHE A 15 -10.99 2.50 -2.69
CA PHE A 15 -10.41 1.28 -3.26
C PHE A 15 -9.85 1.51 -4.67
N GLU A 16 -10.55 2.25 -5.52
CA GLU A 16 -10.09 2.59 -6.86
C GLU A 16 -8.80 3.42 -6.82
N VAL A 17 -8.66 4.33 -5.85
CA VAL A 17 -7.44 5.11 -5.63
C VAL A 17 -6.28 4.20 -5.27
N ILE A 18 -6.49 3.26 -4.33
CA ILE A 18 -5.48 2.28 -3.93
C ILE A 18 -5.08 1.40 -5.12
N LEU A 19 -6.06 0.87 -5.86
CA LEU A 19 -5.79 0.07 -7.05
C LEU A 19 -4.93 0.85 -8.04
N ASN A 20 -5.23 2.12 -8.29
CA ASN A 20 -4.44 2.97 -9.18
C ASN A 20 -2.99 3.15 -8.70
N LEU A 21 -2.74 3.21 -7.39
CA LEU A 21 -1.38 3.23 -6.82
C LEU A 21 -0.63 1.90 -7.06
N PHE A 22 -1.33 0.76 -6.98
CA PHE A 22 -0.73 -0.56 -7.17
C PHE A 22 -0.66 -1.03 -8.64
N LEU A 23 -1.46 -0.45 -9.54
CA LEU A 23 -1.55 -0.82 -10.96
C LEU A 23 -0.19 -0.95 -11.67
N PRO A 24 0.79 -0.03 -11.50
CA PRO A 24 2.10 -0.16 -12.13
C PRO A 24 2.83 -1.43 -11.68
N LYS A 25 2.72 -1.79 -10.40
CA LYS A 25 3.34 -2.98 -9.83
C LYS A 25 2.61 -4.25 -10.30
N ILE A 26 1.28 -4.25 -10.29
CA ILE A 26 0.46 -5.37 -10.77
C ILE A 26 0.81 -5.68 -12.23
N LYS A 27 0.76 -4.68 -13.11
CA LYS A 27 1.10 -4.84 -14.53
C LYS A 27 2.53 -5.36 -14.76
N LYS A 28 3.49 -4.91 -13.94
CA LYS A 28 4.87 -5.41 -14.01
C LYS A 28 4.95 -6.88 -13.63
N SER A 29 4.24 -7.30 -12.58
CA SER A 29 4.22 -8.70 -12.13
C SER A 29 3.53 -9.63 -13.15
N LEU A 30 2.41 -9.20 -13.74
CA LEU A 30 1.66 -9.99 -14.73
C LEU A 30 2.48 -10.33 -15.99
N LYS A 31 3.50 -9.54 -16.33
CA LYS A 31 4.40 -9.85 -17.45
C LYS A 31 5.16 -11.17 -17.26
N ASN A 32 5.34 -11.60 -16.01
CA ASN A 32 6.01 -12.86 -15.67
C ASN A 32 5.05 -14.06 -15.68
N THR A 33 3.76 -13.84 -15.95
CA THR A 33 2.72 -14.87 -15.97
C THR A 33 2.35 -15.23 -17.41
N PRO A 34 2.02 -16.50 -17.72
CA PRO A 34 1.49 -16.89 -19.02
C PRO A 34 0.26 -16.08 -19.41
N PHE A 35 0.12 -15.72 -20.69
CA PHE A 35 -0.91 -14.78 -21.15
C PHE A 35 -2.33 -15.20 -20.76
N GLN A 36 -2.65 -16.48 -20.89
CA GLN A 36 -3.96 -17.04 -20.56
C GLN A 36 -4.34 -16.94 -19.07
N GLU A 37 -3.35 -16.84 -18.17
CA GLU A 37 -3.56 -16.77 -16.72
C GLU A 37 -3.54 -15.32 -16.20
N ARG A 38 -3.16 -14.34 -17.03
CA ARG A 38 -2.98 -12.95 -16.58
C ARG A 38 -4.26 -12.30 -16.11
N ALA A 39 -5.38 -12.54 -16.80
CA ALA A 39 -6.66 -11.93 -16.45
C ALA A 39 -7.14 -12.42 -15.07
N ASP A 40 -7.04 -13.73 -14.84
CA ASP A 40 -7.45 -14.35 -13.58
C ASP A 40 -6.55 -13.91 -12.43
N LEU A 41 -5.22 -13.94 -12.63
CA LEU A 41 -4.28 -13.48 -11.62
C LEU A 41 -4.42 -11.99 -11.31
N GLU A 42 -4.72 -11.14 -12.31
CA GLU A 42 -5.00 -9.73 -12.08
C GLU A 42 -6.20 -9.55 -11.15
N GLN A 43 -7.27 -10.30 -11.38
CA GLN A 43 -8.46 -10.22 -10.54
C GLN A 43 -8.20 -10.76 -9.13
N GLU A 44 -7.47 -11.87 -9.00
CA GLU A 44 -7.10 -12.42 -7.70
C GLU A 44 -6.30 -11.40 -6.87
N ILE A 45 -5.33 -10.70 -7.49
CA ILE A 45 -4.55 -9.66 -6.81
C ILE A 45 -5.45 -8.50 -6.35
N LYS A 46 -6.40 -8.05 -7.19
CA LYS A 46 -7.34 -6.96 -6.82
C LYS A 46 -8.22 -7.37 -5.63
N LEU A 47 -8.76 -8.59 -5.65
CA LEU A 47 -9.53 -9.16 -4.55
C LEU A 47 -8.71 -9.21 -3.26
N LYS A 48 -7.45 -9.65 -3.32
CA LYS A 48 -6.56 -9.69 -2.16
C LYS A 48 -6.25 -8.31 -1.58
N ILE A 49 -6.13 -7.29 -2.42
CA ILE A 49 -5.97 -5.90 -1.95
C ILE A 49 -7.24 -5.44 -1.23
N TYR A 50 -8.42 -5.73 -1.80
CA TYR A 50 -9.71 -5.39 -1.18
C TYR A 50 -9.88 -6.05 0.20
N GLU A 51 -9.60 -7.35 0.30
CA GLU A 51 -9.65 -8.11 1.57
C GLU A 51 -8.73 -7.54 2.67
N LYS A 52 -7.68 -6.81 2.29
CA LYS A 52 -6.67 -6.26 3.19
C LYS A 52 -6.79 -4.75 3.39
N ILE A 53 -7.80 -4.11 2.81
CA ILE A 53 -7.97 -2.66 2.87
C ILE A 53 -8.10 -2.15 4.32
N ASP A 54 -8.84 -2.88 5.15
CA ASP A 54 -9.01 -2.57 6.57
C ASP A 54 -7.71 -2.75 7.37
N VAL A 55 -6.81 -3.62 6.90
CA VAL A 55 -5.49 -3.78 7.52
C VAL A 55 -4.64 -2.56 7.22
N PHE A 56 -4.69 -2.01 6.00
CA PHE A 56 -3.98 -0.77 5.66
C PHE A 56 -4.46 0.42 6.47
N ASP A 57 -5.76 0.49 6.79
CA ASP A 57 -6.32 1.55 7.63
C ASP A 57 -5.82 1.56 9.06
N ASN A 58 -5.54 0.37 9.59
CA ASN A 58 -5.03 0.19 10.95
C ASN A 58 -3.50 0.10 10.97
N PHE A 59 -2.84 0.17 9.81
CA PHE A 59 -1.39 0.08 9.68
C PHE A 59 -0.77 1.47 9.84
N SER A 60 -0.22 1.73 11.03
CA SER A 60 0.64 2.89 11.26
C SER A 60 2.10 2.48 11.05
N ALA A 61 2.73 3.08 10.04
CA ALA A 61 4.18 3.00 9.85
C ALA A 61 4.79 4.39 10.02
N PRO A 62 5.99 4.49 10.60
CA PRO A 62 6.68 5.77 10.70
C PRO A 62 6.91 6.33 9.29
N GLY A 63 6.64 7.62 9.11
CA GLY A 63 7.03 8.33 7.91
C GLY A 63 8.55 8.34 7.77
N PHE A 64 9.06 8.73 6.59
CA PHE A 64 10.51 8.77 6.36
C PHE A 64 11.25 9.61 7.41
N PHE A 65 10.71 10.77 7.78
CA PHE A 65 11.32 11.63 8.80
C PHE A 65 11.11 11.12 10.22
N ASP A 66 9.92 10.62 10.56
CA ASP A 66 9.67 9.96 11.86
C ASP A 66 10.63 8.79 12.09
N PHE A 67 10.94 8.05 11.02
CA PHE A 67 11.91 6.96 11.04
C PHE A 67 13.33 7.48 11.29
N ILE A 68 13.76 8.55 10.61
CA ILE A 68 15.09 9.15 10.79
C ILE A 68 15.24 9.77 12.20
N GLU A 69 14.21 10.44 12.71
CA GLU A 69 14.19 11.01 14.05
C GLU A 69 14.27 9.91 15.11
N GLY A 70 13.47 8.84 15.00
CA GLY A 70 13.57 7.68 15.89
C GLY A 70 14.95 7.00 15.84
N VAL A 71 15.60 6.95 14.68
CA VAL A 71 16.99 6.45 14.57
C VAL A 71 18.00 7.36 15.28
N ASN A 72 17.78 8.68 15.28
CA ASN A 72 18.67 9.64 15.95
C ASN A 72 18.50 9.63 17.48
N GLU A 73 17.28 9.42 17.99
CA GLU A 73 17.04 9.21 19.42
C GLU A 73 17.76 7.96 19.94
N ILE A 74 17.70 6.85 19.18
CA ILE A 74 18.42 5.61 19.53
C ILE A 74 19.93 5.85 19.60
N LYS A 75 20.51 6.62 18.66
CA LYS A 75 21.96 6.90 18.64
C LYS A 75 22.43 7.85 19.75
N SER A 76 21.56 8.70 20.28
CA SER A 76 21.90 9.61 21.40
C SER A 76 21.91 8.92 22.76
N THR A 77 21.43 7.67 22.83
CA THR A 77 21.30 6.91 24.09
C THR A 77 22.47 5.92 24.31
N PHE A 78 23.46 5.91 23.41
CA PHE A 78 24.68 5.09 23.52
C PHE A 78 25.95 5.94 23.47
#